data_AF-A0A850BJV2-F1
#
_entry.id   AF-A0A850BJV2-F1
#
_cell.length_a   1.000
_cell.length_b   1.000
_cell.length_c   1.000
_cell.angle_alpha   90.00
_cell.angle_beta   90.00
_cell.angle_gamma   90.00
#
_symmetry.space_group_name_H-M   'P 1'
#
loop_
_entity.id
_entity.type
_entity.pdbx_description
1 polymer ?
#
loop_
_entity_poly.entity_id
_entity_poly.type
_entity_poly.pdbx_seq_one_letter_code
_entity_poly.pdbx_strand_id
1 'polypeptide(L)'
;VLGGGAPEGEITTAFVGDLPAMRDTPAPVWVERSGKAPLLVTPGAELGAATLGVFTVDVATGKATEAARIERFATSDIVGVAATVVGGNLFVVWAETASETTIRAAVIPEP
;
A
#
# COMPACT_ATOMS: atom_id res chain seq x y z
N VAL A 1 26.48 -8.59 -28.56
CA VAL A 1 26.72 -8.03 -27.21
C VAL A 1 25.70 -6.92 -26.99
N LEU A 2 25.11 -6.87 -25.79
CA LEU A 2 23.86 -6.21 -25.35
C LEU A 2 22.61 -7.01 -25.76
N GLY A 3 21.92 -7.78 -24.93
CA GLY A 3 21.83 -7.85 -23.46
C GLY A 3 20.35 -7.65 -23.10
N GLY A 4 19.69 -8.72 -22.62
CA GLY A 4 18.23 -8.86 -22.58
C GLY A 4 17.48 -7.76 -21.83
N GLY A 5 16.47 -7.20 -22.49
CA GLY A 5 15.42 -6.43 -21.83
C GLY A 5 14.49 -7.39 -21.09
N ALA A 6 14.14 -7.06 -19.85
CA ALA A 6 13.09 -7.76 -19.13
C ALA A 6 11.80 -7.80 -19.97
N PRO A 7 11.02 -8.89 -19.96
CA PRO A 7 9.77 -8.93 -20.69
C PRO A 7 8.85 -7.83 -20.14
N GLU A 8 8.43 -6.91 -21.00
CA GLU A 8 7.34 -5.99 -20.72
C GLU A 8 6.11 -6.82 -20.36
N GLY A 9 5.62 -6.70 -19.12
CA GLY A 9 4.50 -7.51 -18.63
C GLY A 9 3.27 -7.27 -19.51
N GLU A 10 2.74 -8.34 -20.10
CA GLU A 10 1.50 -8.31 -20.86
C GLU A 10 0.35 -7.85 -19.95
N ILE A 11 -0.34 -6.77 -20.33
CA ILE A 11 -1.54 -6.33 -19.62
C ILE A 11 -2.64 -7.33 -19.92
N THR A 12 -2.97 -8.18 -18.95
CA THR A 12 -4.02 -9.20 -19.07
C THR A 12 -5.31 -8.76 -18.37
N THR A 13 -6.45 -9.14 -18.95
CA THR A 13 -7.77 -9.01 -18.31
C THR A 13 -8.17 -10.29 -17.55
N ALA A 14 -7.26 -11.26 -17.44
CA ALA A 14 -7.49 -12.45 -16.64
C ALA A 14 -7.83 -12.03 -15.20
N PHE A 15 -8.85 -12.65 -14.61
CA PHE A 15 -9.22 -12.37 -13.23
C PHE A 15 -8.08 -12.78 -12.30
N VAL A 16 -7.66 -11.85 -11.45
CA VAL A 16 -6.51 -12.01 -10.56
C VAL A 16 -6.97 -11.86 -9.10
N GLY A 17 -7.72 -12.86 -8.61
CA GLY A 17 -8.16 -12.94 -7.20
C GLY A 17 -9.05 -11.79 -6.71
N ASP A 18 -9.39 -11.81 -5.41
CA ASP A 18 -10.11 -10.72 -4.76
C ASP A 18 -9.12 -9.87 -3.94
N LEU A 19 -8.95 -8.62 -4.32
CA LEU A 19 -8.49 -7.60 -3.38
C LEU A 19 -9.65 -7.29 -2.42
N PRO A 20 -9.40 -7.12 -1.10
CA PRO A 20 -10.42 -6.57 -0.23
C PRO A 20 -10.93 -5.24 -0.80
N ALA A 21 -12.18 -4.86 -0.48
CA ALA A 21 -12.74 -3.60 -0.95
C ALA A 21 -11.81 -2.44 -0.59
N MET A 22 -11.19 -1.86 -1.60
CA MET A 22 -10.24 -0.76 -1.49
C MET A 22 -10.75 0.38 -2.35
N ARG A 23 -10.60 1.58 -1.83
CA ARG A 23 -10.83 2.78 -2.62
C ARG A 23 -9.61 3.10 -3.44
N ASP A 24 -9.86 3.62 -4.64
CA ASP A 24 -8.82 4.26 -5.46
C ASP A 24 -8.52 5.69 -5.01
N THR A 25 -9.29 6.26 -4.07
CA THR A 25 -9.09 7.63 -3.58
C THR A 25 -9.25 7.73 -2.05
N PRO A 26 -8.18 8.13 -1.33
CA PRO A 26 -6.84 8.38 -1.86
C PRO A 26 -6.18 7.08 -2.36
N ALA A 27 -5.35 7.19 -3.41
CA ALA A 27 -4.80 6.03 -4.09
C ALA A 27 -3.96 5.17 -3.14
N PRO A 28 -4.11 3.83 -3.18
CA PRO A 28 -3.25 2.95 -2.42
C PRO A 28 -1.81 3.01 -2.98
N VAL A 29 -0.84 2.67 -2.14
CA VAL A 29 0.59 2.75 -2.47
C VAL A 29 1.16 1.35 -2.63
N TRP A 30 1.76 1.10 -3.79
CA TRP A 30 2.57 -0.09 -4.04
C TRP A 30 4.01 0.14 -3.56
N VAL A 31 4.55 -0.81 -2.80
CA VAL A 31 5.92 -0.78 -2.33
C VAL A 31 6.64 -2.04 -2.80
N GLU A 32 7.62 -1.85 -3.69
CA GLU A 32 8.48 -2.91 -4.17
C GLU A 32 9.50 -3.33 -3.11
N ARG A 33 9.85 -4.62 -3.10
CA ARG A 33 10.75 -5.21 -2.11
C ARG A 33 11.68 -6.21 -2.78
N SER A 34 12.98 -6.08 -2.52
CA SER A 34 13.99 -6.96 -3.12
C SER A 34 13.80 -8.42 -2.67
N GLY A 35 13.44 -9.29 -3.61
CA GLY A 35 13.30 -10.73 -3.36
C GLY A 35 12.09 -11.14 -2.51
N LYS A 36 11.12 -10.25 -2.31
CA LYS A 36 9.88 -10.50 -1.56
C LYS A 36 8.66 -10.04 -2.34
N ALA A 37 7.47 -10.55 -2.00
CA ALA A 37 6.21 -10.07 -2.57
C ALA A 37 6.04 -8.56 -2.34
N PRO A 38 5.47 -7.76 -3.27
CA PRO A 38 5.21 -6.35 -3.02
C PRO A 38 4.24 -6.13 -1.86
N LEU A 39 4.28 -4.93 -1.28
CA LEU A 39 3.28 -4.47 -0.32
C LEU A 39 2.30 -3.51 -0.98
N LEU A 40 1.05 -3.56 -0.53
CA LEU A 40 0.01 -2.59 -0.83
C LEU A 40 -0.41 -1.92 0.47
N VAL A 41 -0.15 -0.61 0.57
CA VAL A 41 -0.55 0.22 1.70
C VAL A 41 -1.80 1.00 1.32
N THR A 42 -2.87 0.88 2.12
CA THR A 42 -4.17 1.42 1.75
C THR A 42 -4.93 2.00 2.96
N PRO A 43 -5.70 3.08 2.79
CA PRO A 43 -6.72 3.52 3.74
C PRO A 43 -7.86 2.50 3.92
N GLY A 44 -7.96 1.51 3.03
CA GLY A 44 -9.09 0.58 2.96
C GLY A 44 -10.30 1.19 2.23
N ALA A 45 -11.50 0.83 2.68
CA ALA A 45 -12.75 1.23 2.05
C ALA A 45 -13.31 2.58 2.55
N GLU A 46 -12.83 3.10 3.68
CA GLU A 46 -13.41 4.27 4.36
C GLU A 46 -12.36 5.38 4.53
N LEU A 47 -12.69 6.63 4.22
CA LEU A 47 -11.75 7.76 4.35
C LEU A 47 -11.33 8.01 5.80
N GLY A 48 -12.29 7.86 6.73
CA GLY A 48 -12.09 7.98 8.17
C GLY A 48 -11.73 6.67 8.86
N ALA A 49 -11.27 5.64 8.12
CA ALA A 49 -10.91 4.35 8.70
C ALA A 49 -9.92 4.53 9.87
N ALA A 50 -10.14 3.89 11.00
CA ALA A 50 -9.24 4.04 12.15
C ALA A 50 -7.83 3.46 11.92
N THR A 51 -7.58 2.84 10.76
CA THR A 51 -6.30 2.19 10.47
C THR A 51 -5.89 2.37 9.00
N LEU A 52 -4.59 2.26 8.72
CA LEU A 52 -4.07 1.93 7.40
C LEU A 52 -3.78 0.43 7.33
N GLY A 53 -4.25 -0.23 6.28
CA GLY A 53 -3.94 -1.63 6.00
C GLY A 53 -2.64 -1.76 5.21
N VAL A 54 -1.86 -2.80 5.53
CA VAL A 54 -0.67 -3.20 4.77
C VAL A 54 -0.87 -4.66 4.35
N PHE A 55 -0.89 -4.91 3.04
CA PHE A 55 -1.11 -6.24 2.47
C PHE A 55 0.12 -6.69 1.70
N THR A 56 0.50 -7.96 1.83
CA THR A 56 1.33 -8.62 0.80
C THR A 56 0.45 -8.99 -0.38
N VAL A 57 0.94 -8.82 -1.60
CA VAL A 57 0.21 -9.24 -2.80
C VAL A 57 1.04 -10.25 -3.57
N ASP A 58 0.45 -11.43 -3.80
CA ASP A 58 0.99 -12.39 -4.77
C ASP A 58 0.74 -11.84 -6.17
N VAL A 59 1.80 -11.48 -6.90
CA VAL A 59 1.68 -10.91 -8.25
C VAL A 59 1.14 -11.89 -9.30
N ALA A 60 1.25 -13.20 -9.06
CA ALA A 60 0.76 -14.21 -9.99
C ALA A 60 -0.74 -14.44 -9.83
N THR A 61 -1.26 -14.32 -8.59
CA THR A 61 -2.67 -14.62 -8.27
C THR A 61 -3.47 -13.41 -7.82
N GLY A 62 -2.83 -12.27 -7.57
CA GLY A 62 -3.42 -11.01 -7.07
C GLY A 62 -4.00 -11.11 -5.68
N LYS A 63 -3.83 -12.26 -5.04
CA LYS A 63 -4.30 -12.50 -3.68
C LYS A 63 -3.56 -11.56 -2.73
N ALA A 64 -4.32 -10.68 -2.08
CA ALA A 64 -3.84 -9.84 -1.00
C ALA A 64 -3.99 -10.56 0.36
N THR A 65 -2.95 -10.53 1.18
CA THR A 65 -2.97 -11.04 2.56
C THR A 65 -2.55 -9.93 3.51
N GLU A 66 -3.34 -9.67 4.56
CA GLU A 66 -2.99 -8.64 5.54
C GLU A 66 -1.69 -9.03 6.25
N ALA A 67 -0.70 -8.14 6.18
CA ALA A 67 0.64 -8.33 6.71
C ALA A 67 0.86 -7.47 7.96
N ALA A 68 0.28 -6.27 7.98
CA ALA A 68 0.30 -5.38 9.14
C ALA A 68 -0.88 -4.39 9.11
N ARG A 69 -1.09 -3.75 10.25
CA ARG A 69 -2.09 -2.71 10.45
C ARG A 69 -1.46 -1.55 11.22
N ILE A 70 -1.66 -0.33 10.73
CA ILE A 70 -1.16 0.90 11.37
C ILE A 70 -2.36 1.63 11.96
N GLU A 71 -2.40 1.72 13.29
CA GLU A 71 -3.45 2.44 14.01
C GLU A 71 -3.37 3.95 13.76
N ARG A 72 -4.53 4.57 13.56
CA ARG A 72 -4.71 6.01 13.45
C ARG A 72 -5.43 6.51 14.70
N PHE A 73 -4.94 7.63 15.24
CA PHE A 73 -5.56 8.28 16.40
C PHE A 73 -6.57 9.37 16.02
N ALA A 74 -6.92 9.48 14.74
CA ALA A 74 -7.87 10.45 14.20
C ALA A 74 -8.76 9.80 13.12
N THR A 75 -10.02 10.21 13.06
CA THR A 75 -11.01 9.76 12.06
C THR A 75 -11.20 10.77 10.92
N SER A 76 -10.31 11.75 10.81
CA SER A 76 -10.30 12.73 9.71
C SER A 76 -10.05 12.05 8.38
N ASP A 77 -10.49 12.65 7.27
CA ASP A 77 -10.35 12.04 5.96
C ASP A 77 -8.87 11.98 5.55
N ILE A 78 -8.42 10.81 5.10
CA ILE A 78 -7.12 10.67 4.45
C ILE A 78 -7.23 11.23 3.04
N VAL A 79 -6.28 12.10 2.69
CA VAL A 79 -6.21 12.73 1.36
C VAL A 79 -4.99 12.30 0.56
N GLY A 80 -4.03 11.61 1.19
CA GLY A 80 -2.88 11.04 0.51
C GLY A 80 -2.11 10.07 1.40
N VAL A 81 -1.48 9.07 0.79
CA VAL A 81 -0.61 8.09 1.44
C VAL A 81 0.67 7.95 0.61
N ALA A 82 1.80 7.79 1.27
CA ALA A 82 3.09 7.44 0.68
C ALA A 82 3.78 6.40 1.57
N ALA A 83 4.53 5.47 0.96
CA ALA A 83 5.22 4.43 1.70
C ALA A 83 6.50 3.97 0.99
N THR A 84 7.49 3.53 1.76
CA THR A 84 8.74 2.93 1.25
C THR A 84 9.36 1.99 2.27
N VAL A 85 10.09 0.97 1.80
CA VAL A 85 10.92 0.12 2.67
C VAL A 85 12.37 0.57 2.62
N VAL A 86 12.97 0.81 3.78
CA VAL A 86 14.40 1.17 3.92
C VAL A 86 14.96 0.48 5.15
N GLY A 87 16.09 -0.22 4.98
CA GLY A 87 16.81 -0.84 6.11
C GLY A 87 15.96 -1.83 6.92
N GLY A 88 15.09 -2.60 6.26
CA GLY A 88 14.22 -3.58 6.93
C GLY A 88 13.04 -2.96 7.69
N ASN A 89 12.71 -1.70 7.45
CA ASN A 89 11.55 -1.02 8.02
C ASN A 89 10.65 -0.47 6.92
N LEU A 90 9.34 -0.51 7.14
CA LEU A 90 8.33 0.16 6.34
C LEU A 90 8.05 1.55 6.92
N PHE A 91 8.34 2.59 6.14
CA PHE A 91 7.97 3.97 6.43
C PHE A 91 6.66 4.27 5.73
N VAL A 92 5.66 4.73 6.47
CA VAL A 92 4.37 5.15 5.93
C VAL A 92 4.09 6.57 6.37
N VAL A 93 3.74 7.44 5.43
CA VAL A 93 3.34 8.83 5.65
C VAL A 93 1.95 9.01 5.07
N TRP A 94 1.08 9.73 5.77
CA TRP A 94 -0.24 10.07 5.26
C TRP A 94 -0.62 11.50 5.63
N ALA A 95 -1.45 12.09 4.79
CA ALA A 95 -2.03 13.42 5.00
C ALA A 95 -3.50 13.25 5.38
N GLU A 96 -3.90 13.92 6.46
CA GLU A 96 -5.28 14.01 6.91
C GLU A 96 -5.78 15.45 6.72
N THR A 97 -7.05 15.60 6.34
CA THR A 97 -7.71 16.90 6.27
C THR A 97 -8.89 16.93 7.23
N ALA A 98 -8.85 17.90 8.14
CA ALA A 98 -9.98 18.32 8.97
C ALA A 98 -10.16 19.83 8.80
N SER A 99 -10.07 20.62 9.88
CA SER A 99 -9.98 22.08 9.80
C SER A 99 -8.61 22.56 9.27
N GLU A 100 -7.58 21.75 9.46
CA GLU A 100 -6.21 21.97 8.97
C GLU A 100 -5.65 20.67 8.39
N THR A 101 -4.68 20.77 7.49
CA THR A 101 -3.96 19.59 6.96
C THR A 101 -2.87 19.16 7.94
N THR A 102 -2.92 17.90 8.37
CA THR A 102 -1.89 17.30 9.22
C THR A 102 -1.20 16.18 8.48
N ILE A 103 0.14 16.17 8.52
CA ILE A 103 0.95 15.04 8.01
C ILE A 103 1.33 14.17 9.20
N ARG A 104 1.11 12.86 9.08
CA ARG A 104 1.47 11.86 10.08
C ARG A 104 2.38 10.81 9.46
N ALA A 105 3.13 10.13 10.31
CA ALA A 105 4.01 9.06 9.89
C ALA A 105 4.02 7.92 10.90
N ALA A 106 4.26 6.72 10.41
CA ALA A 106 4.52 5.52 11.19
C ALA A 106 5.72 4.79 10.59
N VAL A 107 6.52 4.19 11.46
CA VAL A 107 7.62 3.30 11.08
C VAL A 107 7.40 1.98 11.79
N ILE A 108 7.29 0.91 11.02
CA ILE A 108 7.15 -0.45 11.54
C ILE A 108 8.23 -1.34 10.93
N PRO A 109 8.60 -2.46 11.59
CA PRO A 109 9.40 -3.48 10.93
C PRO A 109 8.76 -3.91 9.61
N GLU A 110 9.58 -4.15 8.59
CA GLU A 110 9.09 -4.67 7.33
C GLU A 110 8.42 -6.05 7.54
N PRO A 111 7.12 -6.20 7.21
CA PRO A 111 6.38 -7.43 7.47
C PRO A 111 6.69 -8.57 6.49
#